data_AF-U6DHP3-F1
#
_entry.id   AF-U6DHP3-F1
#
_cell.length_a   1.000
_cell.length_b   1.000
_cell.length_c   1.000
_cell.angle_alpha   90.00
_cell.angle_beta   90.00
_cell.angle_gamma   90.00
#
_symmetry.space_group_name_H-M   'P 1'
#
loop_
_entity.id
_entity.type
_entity.pdbx_description
1 polymer ?
#
loop_
_entity_poly.entity_id
_entity_poly.type
_entity_poly.pdbx_seq_one_letter_code
_entity_poly.pdbx_strand_id
1 'polypeptide(L)'
;KMMKKKKEAEDVANEIKKFEALIKKDLQAKERASKTSADTAGQTATDLLNTYSDDDYIKKIQKRLEEDAFAREQREKRRRRLLMDQLIAHEAQEEAYREEQLINRLMRQSQQERRIAVQLMHVRHEKEVLWQNRIFREKQYEERRLKDFQDALDREAALARQAKIDFEEQAIREREIHEQIAVERAQARYRKHYTICAVILDQILDLSTKVADYRMLTNNMIPYKLMHDWKELFFNGKPIYEQASIKHLPAKPSAEQLTELEKRDLLDNNDYEEYKNMIGEWALPEEMVDNIPPSNNNILGHVIHRLVEKSHPPQVKSTVPELPSFAIKGCLLGKTFSGKTTALKALQKGRIFLKVE
;
A
#
# COMPACT_ATOMS: atom_id res chain seq x y z
N LYS A 1 -46.47 25.46 -1.66
CA LYS A 1 -47.70 25.65 -0.83
C LYS A 1 -48.00 27.12 -0.55
N MET A 2 -47.03 27.95 -0.15
CA MET A 2 -47.24 29.39 0.12
C MET A 2 -47.76 30.19 -1.08
N MET A 3 -47.29 29.90 -2.31
CA MET A 3 -47.73 30.61 -3.52
C MET A 3 -49.17 30.27 -3.95
N LYS A 4 -49.69 29.08 -3.61
CA LYS A 4 -51.09 28.71 -3.88
C LYS A 4 -52.04 29.42 -2.91
N LYS A 5 -51.68 29.48 -1.62
CA LYS A 5 -52.43 30.25 -0.61
C LYS A 5 -52.50 31.75 -0.93
N LYS A 6 -51.45 32.34 -1.53
CA LYS A 6 -51.47 33.74 -1.96
C LYS A 6 -52.44 33.98 -3.13
N LYS A 7 -52.47 33.09 -4.12
CA LYS A 7 -53.43 33.18 -5.23
C LYS A 7 -54.87 32.99 -4.76
N GLU A 8 -55.12 32.01 -3.90
CA GLU A 8 -56.45 31.79 -3.32
C GLU A 8 -56.92 33.02 -2.50
N ALA A 9 -56.02 33.71 -1.79
CA ALA A 9 -56.36 34.93 -1.07
C ALA A 9 -56.64 36.13 -2.00
N GLU A 10 -55.92 36.27 -3.12
CA GLU A 10 -56.18 37.30 -4.13
C GLU A 10 -57.50 37.06 -4.87
N ASP A 11 -57.83 35.80 -5.17
CA ASP A 11 -59.09 35.43 -5.83
C ASP A 11 -60.29 35.71 -4.91
N VAL A 12 -60.21 35.37 -3.62
CA VAL A 12 -61.25 35.70 -2.62
C VAL A 12 -61.41 37.22 -2.46
N ALA A 13 -60.32 37.98 -2.45
CA ALA A 13 -60.38 39.45 -2.37
C ALA A 13 -61.05 40.08 -3.61
N ASN A 14 -60.85 39.49 -4.79
CA ASN A 14 -61.49 39.94 -6.03
C ASN A 14 -62.98 39.57 -6.08
N GLU A 15 -63.38 38.43 -5.52
CA GLU A 15 -64.79 38.04 -5.38
C GLU A 15 -65.54 38.96 -4.41
N ILE A 16 -64.93 39.31 -3.28
CA ILE A 16 -65.50 40.26 -2.32
C ILE A 16 -65.74 41.64 -2.97
N LYS A 17 -64.75 42.16 -3.72
CA LYS A 17 -64.91 43.44 -4.45
C LYS A 17 -66.04 43.41 -5.48
N LYS A 18 -66.23 42.28 -6.17
CA LYS A 18 -67.35 42.10 -7.11
C LYS A 18 -68.69 42.06 -6.38
N PHE A 19 -68.75 41.42 -5.22
CA PHE A 19 -69.96 41.36 -4.39
C PHE A 19 -70.34 42.73 -3.81
N GLU A 20 -69.36 43.51 -3.34
CA GLU A 20 -69.58 44.87 -2.85
C GLU A 20 -70.09 45.80 -3.96
N ALA A 21 -69.60 45.65 -5.20
CA ALA A 21 -70.08 46.41 -6.35
C ALA A 21 -71.54 46.08 -6.71
N LEU A 22 -71.97 44.82 -6.55
CA LEU A 22 -73.36 44.40 -6.76
C LEU A 22 -74.29 44.98 -5.68
N ILE A 23 -73.89 44.96 -4.41
CA ILE A 23 -74.67 45.58 -3.32
C ILE A 23 -74.80 47.10 -3.52
N LYS A 24 -73.74 47.77 -3.98
CA LYS A 24 -73.77 49.22 -4.24
C LYS A 24 -74.71 49.58 -5.41
N LYS A 25 -74.84 48.68 -6.40
CA LYS A 25 -75.78 48.82 -7.52
C LYS A 25 -77.23 48.58 -7.07
N ASP A 26 -77.48 47.61 -6.20
CA ASP A 26 -78.82 47.32 -5.67
C ASP A 26 -79.31 48.37 -4.67
N LEU A 27 -78.42 48.97 -3.87
CA LEU A 27 -78.77 50.10 -3.00
C LEU A 27 -79.12 51.37 -3.79
N GLN A 28 -78.42 51.65 -4.90
CA GLN A 28 -78.77 52.77 -5.79
C GLN A 28 -80.05 52.52 -6.62
N ALA A 29 -80.44 51.27 -6.85
CA ALA A 29 -81.71 50.90 -7.48
C ALA A 29 -82.89 51.03 -6.49
N LYS A 30 -82.66 50.89 -5.18
CA LYS A 30 -83.68 50.96 -4.14
C LYS A 30 -83.98 52.38 -3.63
N GLU A 31 -83.11 53.36 -3.91
CA GLU A 31 -83.32 54.78 -3.58
C GLU A 31 -84.03 55.61 -4.69
N ARG A 32 -84.30 55.02 -5.87
CA ARG A 32 -84.97 55.73 -6.99
C ARG A 32 -86.42 55.30 -7.28
N ALA A 33 -87.04 54.46 -6.44
CA ALA A 33 -88.41 53.98 -6.65
C ALA A 33 -89.23 53.90 -5.35
N SER A 34 -89.63 55.06 -4.80
CA SER A 34 -90.97 55.26 -4.19
C SER A 34 -91.16 56.71 -3.71
N LYS A 35 -91.42 57.62 -4.65
CA LYS A 35 -92.10 58.90 -4.41
C LYS A 35 -93.21 59.01 -5.46
N THR A 36 -94.38 59.49 -5.02
CA THR A 36 -95.56 59.95 -5.80
C THR A 36 -96.32 58.85 -6.55
N SER A 37 -97.66 58.74 -6.55
CA SER A 37 -98.74 59.73 -6.36
C SER A 37 -100.07 58.97 -6.08
N ALA A 38 -100.87 59.37 -5.08
CA ALA A 38 -102.12 60.19 -5.21
C ALA A 38 -103.34 59.42 -5.77
N ASP A 39 -104.61 59.70 -5.49
CA ASP A 39 -105.41 60.29 -4.40
C ASP A 39 -106.84 60.39 -4.99
N THR A 40 -107.86 60.61 -4.14
CA THR A 40 -109.20 61.20 -4.46
C THR A 40 -110.20 60.35 -5.27
N ALA A 41 -111.53 60.41 -5.11
CA ALA A 41 -112.49 61.31 -4.44
C ALA A 41 -113.80 60.48 -4.22
N GLY A 42 -114.85 60.81 -3.46
CA GLY A 42 -115.39 61.98 -2.75
C GLY A 42 -116.74 61.50 -2.12
N GLN A 43 -117.16 61.97 -0.93
CA GLN A 43 -118.12 63.09 -0.73
C GLN A 43 -119.51 62.81 -1.37
N THR A 44 -120.69 62.99 -0.77
CA THR A 44 -121.25 63.84 0.31
C THR A 44 -122.78 63.60 0.37
N ALA A 45 -123.48 64.20 1.36
CA ALA A 45 -124.90 64.66 1.38
C ALA A 45 -125.82 63.93 2.39
N THR A 46 -126.14 64.55 3.55
CA THR A 46 -127.36 65.36 3.88
C THR A 46 -128.63 64.49 4.04
N ASP A 47 -129.61 64.68 4.92
CA ASP A 47 -130.04 65.75 5.83
C ASP A 47 -131.21 65.21 6.70
N LEU A 48 -131.35 65.74 7.92
CA LEU A 48 -132.59 66.15 8.65
C LEU A 48 -133.83 65.24 8.93
N LEU A 49 -134.31 65.40 10.18
CA LEU A 49 -135.68 65.32 10.76
C LEU A 49 -136.18 64.04 11.50
N ASN A 50 -136.14 64.15 12.84
CA ASN A 50 -137.24 64.20 13.83
C ASN A 50 -138.20 63.01 14.13
N THR A 51 -138.43 62.86 15.44
CA THR A 51 -139.53 62.22 16.20
C THR A 51 -139.60 60.68 16.42
N TYR A 52 -139.20 60.30 17.66
CA TYR A 52 -139.85 59.41 18.64
C TYR A 52 -140.10 57.91 18.35
N SER A 53 -139.19 57.11 18.93
CA SER A 53 -139.34 55.87 19.73
C SER A 53 -139.70 54.53 19.09
N ASP A 54 -138.70 53.64 18.97
CA ASP A 54 -138.76 52.26 19.51
C ASP A 54 -137.35 51.65 19.68
N ASP A 55 -136.82 51.69 20.91
CA ASP A 55 -135.42 51.45 21.34
C ASP A 55 -134.94 49.97 21.27
N ASP A 56 -135.79 49.05 20.80
CA ASP A 56 -135.52 47.60 20.85
C ASP A 56 -134.96 47.01 19.54
N TYR A 57 -135.08 47.73 18.42
CA TYR A 57 -134.56 47.27 17.14
C TYR A 57 -133.04 47.48 17.00
N ILE A 58 -132.51 48.56 17.57
CA ILE A 58 -131.09 48.94 17.47
C ILE A 58 -130.20 47.97 18.27
N LYS A 59 -130.65 47.49 19.44
CA LYS A 59 -129.92 46.51 20.27
C LYS A 59 -129.74 45.14 19.58
N LYS A 60 -130.69 44.71 18.74
CA LYS A 60 -130.61 43.45 17.98
C LYS A 60 -129.62 43.51 16.80
N ILE A 61 -129.30 44.70 16.31
CA ILE A 61 -128.30 44.89 15.25
C ILE A 61 -126.89 44.91 15.86
N GLN A 62 -126.72 45.57 17.00
CA GLN A 62 -125.43 45.58 17.73
C GLN A 62 -125.00 44.16 18.16
N LYS A 63 -125.93 43.37 18.70
CA LYS A 63 -125.64 42.00 19.17
C LYS A 63 -125.19 41.04 18.06
N ARG A 64 -125.79 41.14 16.86
CA ARG A 64 -125.39 40.33 15.69
C ARG A 64 -124.01 40.70 15.16
N LEU A 65 -123.65 41.99 15.22
CA LEU A 65 -122.34 42.45 14.77
C LEU A 65 -121.22 41.94 15.70
N GLU A 66 -121.47 41.92 17.00
CA GLU A 66 -120.53 41.40 18.02
C GLU A 66 -120.35 39.87 17.91
N GLU A 67 -121.44 39.13 17.68
CA GLU A 67 -121.40 37.68 17.47
C GLU A 67 -120.64 37.31 16.17
N ASP A 68 -120.87 38.04 15.07
CA ASP A 68 -120.14 37.85 13.81
C ASP A 68 -118.67 38.30 13.88
N ALA A 69 -118.34 39.26 14.74
CA ALA A 69 -116.96 39.65 15.02
C ALA A 69 -116.24 38.54 15.81
N PHE A 70 -116.87 38.00 16.86
CA PHE A 70 -116.32 36.92 17.66
C PHE A 70 -116.13 35.62 16.84
N ALA A 71 -117.09 35.29 15.97
CA ALA A 71 -117.00 34.14 15.08
C ALA A 71 -115.85 34.27 14.06
N ARG A 72 -115.59 35.47 13.55
CA ARG A 72 -114.44 35.75 12.67
C ARG A 72 -113.13 35.61 13.42
N GLU A 73 -113.02 36.18 14.62
CA GLU A 73 -111.82 36.12 15.44
C GLU A 73 -111.44 34.68 15.82
N GLN A 74 -112.42 33.82 16.12
CA GLN A 74 -112.18 32.39 16.42
C GLN A 74 -111.75 31.58 15.19
N ARG A 75 -112.28 31.88 13.99
CA ARG A 75 -111.79 31.26 12.74
C ARG A 75 -110.37 31.74 12.44
N GLU A 76 -110.05 32.99 12.75
CA GLU A 76 -108.72 33.54 12.56
C GLU A 76 -107.71 32.97 13.55
N LYS A 77 -108.06 32.82 14.84
CA LYS A 77 -107.24 32.15 15.86
C LYS A 77 -106.97 30.68 15.52
N ARG A 78 -107.95 29.97 14.96
CA ARG A 78 -107.75 28.58 14.49
C ARG A 78 -106.85 28.52 13.26
N ARG A 79 -107.03 29.42 12.29
CA ARG A 79 -106.13 29.53 11.13
C ARG A 79 -104.71 29.88 11.53
N ARG A 80 -104.52 30.83 12.45
CA ARG A 80 -103.21 31.19 12.98
C ARG A 80 -102.56 30.04 13.76
N ARG A 81 -103.31 29.31 14.59
CA ARG A 81 -102.80 28.11 15.27
C ARG A 81 -102.39 27.03 14.28
N LEU A 82 -103.23 26.72 13.30
CA LEU A 82 -102.92 25.70 12.30
C LEU A 82 -101.70 26.08 11.44
N LEU A 83 -101.58 27.36 11.06
CA LEU A 83 -100.39 27.86 10.37
C LEU A 83 -99.14 27.82 11.25
N MET A 84 -99.26 28.18 12.53
CA MET A 84 -98.15 28.11 13.47
C MET A 84 -97.73 26.66 13.71
N ASP A 85 -98.67 25.74 13.89
CA ASP A 85 -98.41 24.31 14.05
C ASP A 85 -97.79 23.71 12.78
N GLN A 86 -98.18 24.16 11.58
CA GLN A 86 -97.53 23.78 10.32
C GLN A 86 -96.09 24.30 10.25
N LEU A 87 -95.84 25.54 10.66
CA LEU A 87 -94.49 26.10 10.71
C LEU A 87 -93.61 25.38 11.74
N ILE A 88 -94.13 25.11 12.93
CA ILE A 88 -93.43 24.36 13.98
C ILE A 88 -93.14 22.92 13.51
N ALA A 89 -94.09 22.26 12.86
CA ALA A 89 -93.87 20.92 12.31
C ALA A 89 -92.81 20.91 11.21
N HIS A 90 -92.78 21.93 10.35
CA HIS A 90 -91.75 22.08 9.32
C HIS A 90 -90.38 22.38 9.91
N GLU A 91 -90.31 23.27 10.91
CA GLU A 91 -89.07 23.61 11.63
C GLU A 91 -88.51 22.38 12.36
N ALA A 92 -89.35 21.62 13.07
CA ALA A 92 -88.96 20.37 13.72
C ALA A 92 -88.46 19.32 12.70
N GLN A 93 -89.05 19.27 11.50
CA GLN A 93 -88.59 18.37 10.44
C GLN A 93 -87.23 18.81 9.87
N GLU A 94 -87.00 20.12 9.69
CA GLU A 94 -85.70 20.64 9.28
C GLU A 94 -84.62 20.40 10.34
N GLU A 95 -84.94 20.58 11.62
CA GLU A 95 -84.04 20.31 12.74
C GLU A 95 -83.65 18.83 12.80
N ALA A 96 -84.63 17.93 12.75
CA ALA A 96 -84.37 16.49 12.70
C ALA A 96 -83.48 16.12 11.49
N TYR A 97 -83.71 16.73 10.32
CA TYR A 97 -82.87 16.51 9.15
C TYR A 97 -81.43 17.03 9.34
N ARG A 98 -81.25 18.18 9.99
CA ARG A 98 -79.92 18.74 10.31
C ARG A 98 -79.19 17.86 11.32
N GLU A 99 -79.89 17.38 12.34
CA GLU A 99 -79.35 16.46 13.35
C GLU A 99 -78.92 15.14 12.73
N GLU A 100 -79.74 14.52 11.88
CA GLU A 100 -79.38 13.30 11.16
C GLU A 100 -78.15 13.49 10.27
N GLN A 101 -78.03 14.63 9.57
CA GLN A 101 -76.82 14.93 8.80
C GLN A 101 -75.58 15.05 9.69
N LEU A 102 -75.70 15.67 10.86
CA LEU A 102 -74.60 15.81 11.81
C LEU A 102 -74.19 14.44 12.37
N ILE A 103 -75.16 13.62 12.80
CA ILE A 103 -74.94 12.26 13.29
C ILE A 103 -74.23 11.43 12.21
N ASN A 104 -74.69 11.50 10.96
CA ASN A 104 -74.07 10.76 9.85
C ASN A 104 -72.61 11.20 9.58
N ARG A 105 -72.30 12.50 9.68
CA ARG A 105 -70.92 13.00 9.54
C ARG A 105 -70.03 12.54 10.69
N LEU A 106 -70.50 12.68 11.94
CA LEU A 106 -69.77 12.26 13.13
C LEU A 106 -69.53 10.75 13.14
N MET A 107 -70.54 9.96 12.77
CA MET A 107 -70.42 8.50 12.65
C MET A 107 -69.38 8.10 11.61
N ARG A 108 -69.34 8.77 10.44
CA ARG A 108 -68.32 8.54 9.42
C ARG A 108 -66.91 8.90 9.92
N GLN A 109 -66.77 10.02 10.63
CA GLN A 109 -65.48 10.42 11.22
C GLN A 109 -65.00 9.39 12.26
N SER A 110 -65.87 8.98 13.19
CA SER A 110 -65.55 7.96 14.20
C SER A 110 -65.14 6.62 13.57
N GLN A 111 -65.81 6.21 12.49
CA GLN A 111 -65.42 5.00 11.74
C GLN A 111 -64.06 5.16 11.04
N GLN A 112 -63.77 6.32 10.46
CA GLN A 112 -62.47 6.59 9.83
C GLN A 112 -61.34 6.60 10.87
N GLU A 113 -61.54 7.26 12.00
CA GLU A 113 -60.59 7.26 13.12
C GLU A 113 -60.30 5.85 13.62
N ARG A 114 -61.34 5.02 13.77
CA ARG A 114 -61.16 3.61 14.15
C ARG A 114 -60.34 2.84 13.13
N ARG A 115 -60.56 3.04 11.83
CA ARG A 115 -59.75 2.40 10.76
C ARG A 115 -58.31 2.87 10.80
N ILE A 116 -58.08 4.17 10.95
CA ILE A 116 -56.73 4.76 11.05
C ILE A 116 -56.01 4.22 12.29
N ALA A 117 -56.69 4.09 13.43
CA ALA A 117 -56.12 3.53 14.65
C ALA A 117 -55.69 2.07 14.47
N VAL A 118 -56.51 1.25 13.82
CA VAL A 118 -56.17 -0.15 13.50
C VAL A 118 -54.97 -0.23 12.55
N GLN A 119 -54.95 0.56 11.48
CA GLN A 119 -53.81 0.63 10.56
C GLN A 119 -52.54 1.08 11.27
N LEU A 120 -52.63 2.06 12.17
CA LEU A 120 -51.51 2.52 12.96
C LEU A 120 -50.98 1.43 13.90
N MET A 121 -51.86 0.63 14.50
CA MET A 121 -51.46 -0.52 15.31
C MET A 121 -50.73 -1.58 14.47
N HIS A 122 -51.21 -1.90 13.26
CA HIS A 122 -50.52 -2.83 12.36
C HIS A 122 -49.12 -2.30 11.99
N VAL A 123 -49.01 -1.03 11.59
CA VAL A 123 -47.72 -0.41 11.24
C VAL A 123 -46.77 -0.40 12.44
N ARG A 124 -47.25 -0.16 13.66
CA ARG A 124 -46.43 -0.22 14.88
C ARG A 124 -45.92 -1.64 15.13
N HIS A 125 -46.78 -2.64 14.98
CA HIS A 125 -46.41 -4.04 15.14
C HIS A 125 -45.38 -4.48 14.09
N GLU A 126 -45.61 -4.14 12.81
CA GLU A 126 -44.65 -4.44 11.73
C GLU A 126 -43.29 -3.77 11.99
N LYS A 127 -43.28 -2.51 12.44
CA LYS A 127 -42.05 -1.81 12.81
C LYS A 127 -41.31 -2.51 13.95
N GLU A 128 -42.03 -2.97 14.96
CA GLU A 128 -41.44 -3.73 16.06
C GLU A 128 -40.80 -5.03 15.56
N VAL A 129 -41.51 -5.79 14.71
CA VAL A 129 -40.97 -7.01 14.10
C VAL A 129 -39.72 -6.72 13.25
N LEU A 130 -39.71 -5.64 12.48
CA LEU A 130 -38.54 -5.23 11.71
C LEU A 130 -37.36 -4.85 12.61
N TRP A 131 -37.62 -4.17 13.72
CA TRP A 131 -36.59 -3.79 14.69
C TRP A 131 -35.98 -5.03 15.36
N GLN A 132 -36.82 -5.97 15.82
CA GLN A 132 -36.38 -7.24 16.40
C GLN A 132 -35.57 -8.08 15.38
N ASN A 133 -36.05 -8.17 14.13
CA ASN A 133 -35.33 -8.86 13.06
C ASN A 133 -33.98 -8.22 12.75
N ARG A 134 -33.89 -6.89 12.80
CA ARG A 134 -32.63 -6.17 12.62
C ARG A 134 -31.65 -6.49 13.73
N ILE A 135 -32.08 -6.41 14.99
CA ILE A 135 -31.23 -6.74 16.15
C ILE A 135 -30.76 -8.19 16.07
N PHE A 136 -31.65 -9.11 15.74
CA PHE A 136 -31.31 -10.52 15.62
C PHE A 136 -30.24 -10.76 14.53
N ARG A 137 -30.39 -10.13 13.36
CA ARG A 137 -29.38 -10.21 12.29
C ARG A 137 -28.06 -9.56 12.68
N GLU A 138 -28.10 -8.41 13.34
CA GLU A 138 -26.89 -7.72 13.82
C GLU A 138 -26.11 -8.62 14.79
N LYS A 139 -26.80 -9.25 15.75
CA LYS A 139 -26.18 -10.23 16.66
C LYS A 139 -25.55 -11.42 15.92
N GLN A 140 -26.27 -12.01 14.96
CA GLN A 140 -25.72 -13.12 14.16
C GLN A 140 -24.48 -12.70 13.35
N TYR A 141 -24.47 -11.48 12.80
CA TYR A 141 -23.31 -10.97 12.09
C TYR A 141 -22.14 -10.67 13.03
N GLU A 142 -22.41 -10.16 14.24
CA GLU A 142 -21.39 -9.98 15.27
C GLU A 142 -20.75 -11.30 15.67
N GLU A 143 -21.55 -12.32 15.96
CA GLU A 143 -21.08 -13.66 16.30
C GLU A 143 -20.23 -14.28 15.19
N ARG A 144 -20.69 -14.17 13.92
CA ARG A 144 -19.90 -14.63 12.78
C ARG A 144 -18.60 -13.88 12.64
N ARG A 145 -18.60 -12.54 12.75
CA ARG A 145 -17.37 -11.74 12.67
C ARG A 145 -16.37 -12.11 13.76
N LEU A 146 -16.84 -12.31 15.00
CA LEU A 146 -15.98 -12.73 16.11
C LEU A 146 -15.37 -14.11 15.85
N LYS A 147 -16.19 -15.05 15.36
CA LYS A 147 -15.70 -16.39 15.00
C LYS A 147 -14.70 -16.34 13.85
N ASP A 148 -15.02 -15.62 12.78
CA ASP A 148 -14.14 -15.48 11.61
C ASP A 148 -12.81 -14.82 12.00
N PHE A 149 -12.85 -13.86 12.93
CA PHE A 149 -11.67 -13.21 13.48
C PHE A 149 -10.82 -14.18 14.31
N GLN A 150 -11.45 -14.97 15.19
CA GLN A 150 -10.78 -15.99 15.98
C GLN A 150 -10.14 -17.06 15.08
N ASP A 151 -10.89 -17.57 14.10
CA ASP A 151 -10.43 -18.58 13.14
C ASP A 151 -9.29 -18.03 12.26
N ALA A 152 -9.27 -16.72 11.97
CA ALA A 152 -8.16 -16.07 11.26
C ALA A 152 -6.90 -16.01 12.13
N LEU A 153 -7.03 -15.61 13.40
CA LEU A 153 -5.92 -15.60 14.35
C LEU A 153 -5.33 -17.00 14.58
N ASP A 154 -6.18 -18.02 14.72
CA ASP A 154 -5.74 -19.39 14.92
C ASP A 154 -4.99 -19.94 13.70
N ARG A 155 -5.45 -19.60 12.48
CA ARG A 155 -4.75 -19.95 11.24
C ARG A 155 -3.40 -19.26 11.14
N GLU A 156 -3.33 -17.96 11.40
CA GLU A 156 -2.06 -17.22 11.40
C GLU A 156 -1.10 -17.77 12.45
N ALA A 157 -1.58 -18.05 13.66
CA ALA A 157 -0.79 -18.65 14.73
C ALA A 157 -0.30 -20.06 14.41
N ALA A 158 -1.08 -20.86 13.65
CA ALA A 158 -0.66 -22.18 13.18
C ALA A 158 0.44 -22.06 12.11
N LEU A 159 0.27 -21.17 11.14
CA LEU A 159 1.27 -20.91 10.10
C LEU A 159 2.57 -20.37 10.70
N ALA A 160 2.48 -19.45 11.67
CA ALA A 160 3.66 -18.92 12.36
C ALA A 160 4.41 -20.01 13.14
N ARG A 161 3.68 -20.94 13.77
CA ARG A 161 4.28 -22.10 14.46
C ARG A 161 4.99 -23.04 13.48
N GLN A 162 4.37 -23.35 12.35
CA GLN A 162 4.99 -24.16 11.29
C GLN A 162 6.25 -23.50 10.74
N ALA A 163 6.16 -22.21 10.37
CA ALA A 163 7.31 -21.45 9.88
C ALA A 163 8.46 -21.40 10.89
N LYS A 164 8.17 -21.33 12.19
CA LYS A 164 9.19 -21.39 13.24
C LYS A 164 9.89 -22.76 13.27
N ILE A 165 9.13 -23.85 13.20
CA ILE A 165 9.69 -25.21 13.17
C ILE A 165 10.56 -25.40 11.92
N ASP A 166 10.04 -25.02 10.74
CA ASP A 166 10.77 -25.14 9.48
C ASP A 166 12.09 -24.33 9.50
N PHE A 167 12.06 -23.13 10.09
CA PHE A 167 13.25 -22.31 10.26
C PHE A 167 14.26 -22.94 11.23
N GLU A 168 13.79 -23.49 12.35
CA GLU A 168 14.65 -24.19 13.32
C GLU A 168 15.30 -25.43 12.67
N GLU A 169 14.55 -26.21 11.89
CA GLU A 169 15.07 -27.36 11.13
C GLU A 169 16.08 -26.94 10.06
N GLN A 170 15.82 -25.85 9.34
CA GLN A 170 16.78 -25.29 8.38
C GLN A 170 18.06 -24.85 9.10
N ALA A 171 17.95 -24.15 10.22
CA ALA A 171 19.10 -23.71 11.01
C ALA A 171 19.91 -24.89 11.60
N ILE A 172 19.27 -26.02 11.92
CA ILE A 172 19.99 -27.24 12.31
C ILE A 172 20.75 -27.83 11.12
N ARG A 173 20.08 -28.01 9.97
CA ARG A 173 20.72 -28.53 8.74
C ARG A 173 21.89 -27.68 8.28
N GLU A 174 21.73 -26.35 8.30
CA GLU A 174 22.82 -25.43 7.96
C GLU A 174 23.99 -25.54 8.92
N ARG A 175 23.74 -25.68 10.23
CA ARG A 175 24.80 -25.89 11.22
C ARG A 175 25.56 -27.20 10.98
N GLU A 176 24.86 -28.29 10.69
CA GLU A 176 25.48 -29.59 10.38
C GLU A 176 26.38 -29.49 9.13
N ILE A 177 25.90 -28.84 8.06
CA ILE A 177 26.69 -28.63 6.84
C ILE A 177 27.92 -27.76 7.15
N HIS A 178 27.76 -26.68 7.92
CA HIS A 178 28.88 -25.82 8.30
C HIS A 178 29.92 -26.56 9.14
N GLU A 179 29.49 -27.44 10.04
CA GLU A 179 30.37 -28.28 10.84
C GLU A 179 31.16 -29.26 9.95
N GLN A 180 30.48 -29.94 9.02
CA GLN A 180 31.13 -30.83 8.05
C GLN A 180 32.19 -30.10 7.22
N ILE A 181 31.85 -28.94 6.68
CA ILE A 181 32.79 -28.10 5.91
C ILE A 181 33.96 -27.63 6.79
N ALA A 182 33.72 -27.30 8.06
CA ALA A 182 34.76 -26.88 8.98
C ALA A 182 35.76 -28.02 9.26
N VAL A 183 35.25 -29.25 9.49
CA VAL A 183 36.06 -30.46 9.66
C VAL A 183 36.87 -30.75 8.40
N GLU A 184 36.25 -30.73 7.22
CA GLU A 184 36.94 -30.97 5.95
C GLU A 184 38.05 -29.93 5.72
N ARG A 185 37.77 -28.65 5.98
CA ARG A 185 38.78 -27.59 5.87
C ARG A 185 39.94 -27.80 6.85
N ALA A 186 39.66 -28.24 8.08
CA ALA A 186 40.70 -28.55 9.06
C ALA A 186 41.57 -29.73 8.60
N GLN A 187 40.95 -30.80 8.10
CA GLN A 187 41.66 -31.95 7.55
C GLN A 187 42.49 -31.57 6.32
N ALA A 188 41.95 -30.74 5.42
CA ALA A 188 42.67 -30.27 4.24
C ALA A 188 43.89 -29.41 4.63
N ARG A 189 43.77 -28.53 5.63
CA ARG A 189 44.92 -27.78 6.18
C ARG A 189 45.96 -28.73 6.78
N TYR A 190 45.52 -29.68 7.60
CA TYR A 190 46.42 -30.68 8.18
C TYR A 190 47.16 -31.47 7.10
N ARG A 191 46.43 -32.01 6.11
CA ARG A 191 47.03 -32.76 4.99
C ARG A 191 48.04 -31.93 4.21
N LYS A 192 47.72 -30.66 3.91
CA LYS A 192 48.68 -29.76 3.23
C LYS A 192 49.98 -29.62 4.01
N HIS A 193 49.89 -29.31 5.31
CA HIS A 193 51.08 -29.15 6.14
C HIS A 193 51.83 -30.48 6.31
N TYR A 194 51.10 -31.57 6.52
CA TYR A 194 51.68 -32.91 6.61
C TYR A 194 52.44 -33.27 5.34
N THR A 195 51.86 -33.09 4.15
CA THR A 195 52.52 -33.37 2.87
C THR A 195 53.78 -32.54 2.67
N ILE A 196 53.74 -31.24 3.00
CA ILE A 196 54.94 -30.38 2.91
C ILE A 196 56.04 -30.90 3.85
N CYS A 197 55.71 -31.18 5.11
CA CYS A 197 56.67 -31.69 6.08
C CYS A 197 57.21 -33.07 5.68
N ALA A 198 56.37 -33.95 5.13
CA ALA A 198 56.79 -35.26 4.63
C ALA A 198 57.80 -35.14 3.49
N VAL A 199 57.55 -34.25 2.52
CA VAL A 199 58.49 -34.01 1.41
C VAL A 199 59.82 -33.46 1.92
N ILE A 200 59.79 -32.50 2.85
CA ILE A 200 61.03 -31.95 3.44
C ILE A 200 61.79 -33.04 4.22
N LEU A 201 61.09 -33.87 4.98
CA LEU A 201 61.70 -34.97 5.73
C LEU A 201 62.37 -35.98 4.79
N ASP A 202 61.71 -36.33 3.69
CA ASP A 202 62.25 -37.21 2.65
C ASP A 202 63.53 -36.62 2.03
N GLN A 203 63.53 -35.32 1.71
CA GLN A 203 64.72 -34.62 1.22
C GLN A 203 65.88 -34.60 2.24
N ILE A 204 65.58 -34.46 3.53
CA ILE A 204 66.59 -34.53 4.60
C ILE A 204 67.18 -35.95 4.68
N LEU A 205 66.31 -36.97 4.60
CA LEU A 205 66.73 -38.37 4.60
C LEU A 205 67.59 -38.67 3.38
N ASP A 206 67.21 -38.22 2.18
CA ASP A 206 67.98 -38.35 0.95
C ASP A 206 69.37 -37.71 1.07
N LEU A 207 69.46 -36.48 1.61
CA LEU A 207 70.76 -35.84 1.82
C LEU A 207 71.62 -36.63 2.82
N SER A 208 71.03 -37.05 3.93
CA SER A 208 71.75 -37.80 4.98
C SER A 208 72.26 -39.15 4.48
N THR A 209 71.46 -39.86 3.67
CA THR A 209 71.80 -41.15 3.08
C THR A 209 72.86 -40.99 1.99
N LYS A 210 72.75 -40.00 1.10
CA LYS A 210 73.82 -39.67 0.14
C LYS A 210 75.16 -39.37 0.80
N VAL A 211 75.14 -38.59 1.88
CA VAL A 211 76.35 -38.28 2.68
C VAL A 211 76.95 -39.55 3.31
N ALA A 212 76.11 -40.44 3.84
CA ALA A 212 76.54 -41.71 4.40
C ALA A 212 77.10 -42.65 3.33
N ASP A 213 76.41 -42.81 2.21
CA ASP A 213 76.80 -43.64 1.07
C ASP A 213 78.17 -43.21 0.54
N TYR A 214 78.40 -41.92 0.35
CA TYR A 214 79.70 -41.41 -0.11
C TYR A 214 80.82 -41.78 0.85
N ARG A 215 80.63 -41.57 2.15
CA ARG A 215 81.63 -41.90 3.17
C ARG A 215 81.90 -43.39 3.25
N MET A 216 80.87 -44.22 3.14
CA MET A 216 81.02 -45.68 3.15
C MET A 216 81.75 -46.20 1.91
N LEU A 217 81.49 -45.63 0.73
CA LEU A 217 82.11 -46.07 -0.53
C LEU A 217 83.55 -45.59 -0.69
N THR A 218 83.86 -44.37 -0.24
CA THR A 218 85.17 -43.74 -0.48
C THR A 218 86.09 -43.74 0.73
N ASN A 219 85.56 -43.98 1.94
CA ASN A 219 86.25 -43.80 3.23
C ASN A 219 86.91 -42.42 3.42
N ASN A 220 86.48 -41.42 2.65
CA ASN A 220 87.04 -40.07 2.64
C ASN A 220 86.01 -39.03 3.08
N MET A 221 86.50 -37.85 3.44
CA MET A 221 85.64 -36.67 3.65
C MET A 221 85.03 -36.22 2.32
N ILE A 222 83.81 -35.68 2.39
CA ILE A 222 83.10 -35.17 1.22
C ILE A 222 83.78 -33.87 0.77
N PRO A 223 84.20 -33.75 -0.51
CA PRO A 223 84.72 -32.50 -1.06
C PRO A 223 83.75 -31.34 -0.89
N TYR A 224 84.28 -30.14 -0.70
CA TYR A 224 83.47 -28.96 -0.41
C TYR A 224 82.39 -28.72 -1.49
N LYS A 225 82.75 -28.79 -2.78
CA LYS A 225 81.78 -28.51 -3.82
C LYS A 225 80.72 -29.55 -4.01
N LEU A 226 81.09 -30.83 -3.92
CA LEU A 226 80.08 -31.88 -3.96
C LEU A 226 79.02 -31.70 -2.85
N MET A 227 79.44 -31.28 -1.65
CA MET A 227 78.52 -30.92 -0.57
C MET A 227 77.74 -29.63 -0.84
N HIS A 228 78.36 -28.63 -1.47
CA HIS A 228 77.69 -27.38 -1.85
C HIS A 228 76.58 -27.65 -2.87
N ASP A 229 76.86 -28.41 -3.92
CA ASP A 229 75.90 -28.77 -4.96
C ASP A 229 74.71 -29.55 -4.39
N TRP A 230 74.97 -30.54 -3.52
CA TRP A 230 73.90 -31.27 -2.85
C TRP A 230 73.03 -30.38 -1.95
N LYS A 231 73.63 -29.39 -1.30
CA LYS A 231 72.89 -28.39 -0.52
C LYS A 231 72.07 -27.46 -1.41
N GLU A 232 72.61 -27.02 -2.53
CA GLU A 232 71.90 -26.19 -3.51
C GLU A 232 70.69 -26.94 -4.08
N LEU A 233 70.85 -28.21 -4.45
CA LEU A 233 69.73 -29.05 -4.86
C LEU A 233 68.68 -29.19 -3.75
N PHE A 234 69.12 -29.42 -2.50
CA PHE A 234 68.24 -29.51 -1.33
C PHE A 234 67.44 -28.20 -1.10
N PHE A 235 68.10 -27.03 -1.09
CA PHE A 235 67.44 -25.75 -0.87
C PHE A 235 66.44 -25.39 -1.97
N ASN A 236 66.73 -25.80 -3.20
CA ASN A 236 65.84 -25.60 -4.34
C ASN A 236 64.79 -26.72 -4.50
N GLY A 237 64.74 -27.67 -3.56
CA GLY A 237 63.77 -28.78 -3.54
C GLY A 237 63.91 -29.75 -4.71
N LYS A 238 65.10 -29.83 -5.31
CA LYS A 238 65.42 -30.77 -6.40
C LYS A 238 65.95 -32.08 -5.81
N PRO A 239 65.59 -33.24 -6.39
CA PRO A 239 66.04 -34.54 -5.89
C PRO A 239 67.55 -34.71 -6.08
N ILE A 240 68.24 -35.28 -5.08
CA ILE A 240 69.70 -35.44 -5.12
C ILE A 240 70.11 -36.66 -5.97
N TYR A 241 69.26 -37.69 -6.02
CA TYR A 241 69.48 -38.86 -6.87
C TYR A 241 69.17 -38.53 -8.34
N GLU A 242 69.97 -39.08 -9.25
CA GLU A 242 69.71 -39.02 -10.69
C GLU A 242 68.46 -39.87 -10.99
N GLN A 243 67.45 -39.23 -11.60
CA GLN A 243 66.16 -39.84 -11.89
C GLN A 243 66.11 -40.41 -13.31
N ALA A 244 66.74 -39.72 -14.28
CA ALA A 244 66.76 -40.15 -15.67
C ALA A 244 68.04 -39.70 -16.40
N SER A 245 68.51 -40.52 -17.35
CA SER A 245 69.69 -40.16 -18.13
C SER A 245 69.37 -39.07 -19.17
N ILE A 246 70.17 -38.00 -19.20
CA ILE A 246 70.08 -36.90 -20.18
C ILE A 246 70.88 -37.19 -21.47
N LYS A 247 71.72 -38.23 -21.49
CA LYS A 247 72.67 -38.52 -22.60
C LYS A 247 72.00 -38.62 -23.99
N HIS A 248 70.75 -39.07 -24.06
CA HIS A 248 69.94 -39.07 -25.27
C HIS A 248 68.60 -38.39 -25.01
N LEU A 249 68.42 -37.18 -25.56
CA LEU A 249 67.16 -36.46 -25.46
C LEU A 249 66.20 -36.90 -26.58
N PRO A 250 65.07 -37.55 -26.26
CA PRO A 250 64.01 -37.79 -27.24
C PRO A 250 63.36 -36.45 -27.66
N ALA A 251 62.67 -36.44 -28.81
CA ALA A 251 61.99 -35.25 -29.33
C ALA A 251 60.92 -34.67 -28.38
N LYS A 252 60.46 -35.45 -27.40
CA LYS A 252 59.63 -35.00 -26.28
C LYS A 252 60.27 -35.48 -24.97
N PRO A 253 60.93 -34.60 -24.20
CA PRO A 253 61.55 -34.99 -22.95
C PRO A 253 60.49 -35.37 -21.90
N SER A 254 60.79 -36.37 -21.08
CA SER A 254 59.96 -36.76 -19.94
C SER A 254 60.07 -35.75 -18.79
N ALA A 255 59.13 -35.78 -17.83
CA ALA A 255 59.14 -34.87 -16.67
C ALA A 255 60.41 -35.05 -15.81
N GLU A 256 60.90 -36.27 -15.66
CA GLU A 256 62.14 -36.57 -14.94
C GLU A 256 63.36 -36.03 -15.70
N GLN A 257 63.41 -36.18 -17.03
CA GLN A 257 64.49 -35.61 -17.84
C GLN A 257 64.50 -34.07 -17.83
N LEU A 258 63.33 -33.43 -17.81
CA LEU A 258 63.22 -31.99 -17.63
C LEU A 258 63.75 -31.55 -16.25
N THR A 259 63.42 -32.31 -15.21
CA THR A 259 63.92 -32.05 -13.86
C THR A 259 65.45 -32.15 -13.82
N GLU A 260 66.03 -33.14 -14.47
CA GLU A 260 67.50 -33.29 -14.56
C GLU A 260 68.16 -32.17 -15.37
N LEU A 261 67.54 -31.69 -16.45
CA LEU A 261 68.02 -30.51 -17.18
C LEU A 261 68.00 -29.27 -16.29
N GLU A 262 66.92 -29.05 -15.54
CA GLU A 262 66.82 -27.95 -14.59
C GLU A 262 67.87 -28.05 -13.47
N LYS A 263 68.18 -29.26 -12.98
CA LYS A 263 69.27 -29.47 -12.01
C LYS A 263 70.61 -29.05 -12.60
N ARG A 264 70.90 -29.48 -13.83
CA ARG A 264 72.15 -29.15 -14.51
C ARG A 264 72.26 -27.64 -14.74
N ASP A 265 71.22 -27.01 -15.27
CA ASP A 265 71.21 -25.57 -15.51
C ASP A 265 71.39 -24.79 -14.20
N LEU A 266 70.77 -25.25 -13.10
CA LEU A 266 70.93 -24.64 -11.78
C LEU A 266 72.38 -24.69 -11.29
N LEU A 267 72.99 -25.88 -11.32
CA LEU A 267 74.38 -26.05 -10.90
C LEU A 267 75.35 -25.29 -11.81
N ASP A 268 75.17 -25.36 -13.13
CA ASP A 268 75.99 -24.64 -14.10
C ASP A 268 75.91 -23.11 -13.89
N ASN A 269 74.72 -22.58 -13.55
CA ASN A 269 74.54 -21.16 -13.22
C ASN A 269 75.22 -20.78 -11.90
N ASN A 270 75.14 -21.64 -10.87
CA ASN A 270 75.81 -21.43 -9.59
C ASN A 270 77.34 -21.43 -9.77
N ASP A 271 77.88 -22.40 -10.50
CA ASP A 271 79.30 -22.48 -10.86
C ASP A 271 79.75 -21.23 -11.63
N TYR A 272 78.94 -20.76 -12.57
CA TYR A 272 79.23 -19.54 -13.32
C TYR A 272 79.28 -18.30 -12.41
N GLU A 273 78.34 -18.17 -11.45
CA GLU A 273 78.36 -17.06 -10.49
C GLU A 273 79.53 -17.16 -9.50
N GLU A 274 79.90 -18.36 -9.05
CA GLU A 274 81.10 -18.54 -8.22
C GLU A 274 82.37 -18.19 -8.98
N TYR A 275 82.49 -18.60 -10.25
CA TYR A 275 83.60 -18.22 -11.12
C TYR A 275 83.66 -16.71 -11.34
N LYS A 276 82.53 -16.10 -11.72
CA LYS A 276 82.42 -14.66 -11.99
C LYS A 276 82.78 -13.81 -10.78
N ASN A 277 82.43 -14.27 -9.59
CA ASN A 277 82.71 -13.57 -8.34
C ASN A 277 84.03 -14.00 -7.69
N MET A 278 84.75 -15.00 -8.25
CA MET A 278 85.98 -15.59 -7.70
C MET A 278 85.81 -16.08 -6.26
N ILE A 279 84.78 -16.89 -6.02
CA ILE A 279 84.44 -17.46 -4.69
C ILE A 279 84.45 -19.01 -4.78
N GLY A 280 84.57 -19.69 -3.64
CA GLY A 280 84.55 -21.15 -3.58
C GLY A 280 85.86 -21.75 -4.10
N GLU A 281 85.81 -22.71 -5.03
CA GLU A 281 87.02 -23.26 -5.67
C GLU A 281 87.68 -22.28 -6.66
N TRP A 282 86.97 -21.23 -7.09
CA TRP A 282 87.52 -20.18 -7.95
C TRP A 282 88.14 -19.03 -7.15
N ALA A 283 88.14 -19.13 -5.82
CA ALA A 283 88.81 -18.15 -4.97
C ALA A 283 90.33 -18.18 -5.23
N LEU A 284 90.91 -16.99 -5.35
CA LEU A 284 92.35 -16.84 -5.48
C LEU A 284 93.03 -17.41 -4.22
N PRO A 285 94.07 -18.25 -4.36
CA PRO A 285 94.87 -18.69 -3.22
C PRO A 285 95.39 -17.49 -2.42
N GLU A 286 95.48 -17.63 -1.10
CA GLU A 286 95.95 -16.54 -0.21
C GLU A 286 97.34 -16.00 -0.60
N GLU A 287 98.16 -16.82 -1.25
CA GLU A 287 99.49 -16.46 -1.75
C GLU A 287 99.46 -15.52 -2.97
N MET A 288 98.31 -15.37 -3.64
CA MET A 288 98.12 -14.57 -4.85
C MET A 288 97.24 -13.34 -4.63
N VAL A 289 96.96 -12.96 -3.38
CA VAL A 289 96.08 -11.82 -3.03
C VAL A 289 96.59 -10.49 -3.60
N ASP A 290 97.90 -10.34 -3.81
CA ASP A 290 98.49 -9.16 -4.44
C ASP A 290 98.25 -9.08 -5.96
N ASN A 291 97.86 -10.19 -6.60
CA ASN A 291 97.51 -10.28 -8.02
C ASN A 291 96.00 -10.19 -8.22
N ILE A 292 95.40 -9.10 -7.72
CA ILE A 292 93.98 -8.82 -7.94
C ILE A 292 93.72 -8.74 -9.46
N PRO A 293 92.65 -9.36 -9.99
CA PRO A 293 92.32 -9.22 -11.40
C PRO A 293 92.19 -7.74 -11.76
N PRO A 294 92.63 -7.35 -12.98
CA PRO A 294 92.57 -5.96 -13.41
C PRO A 294 91.14 -5.41 -13.32
N SER A 295 91.02 -4.14 -12.95
CA SER A 295 89.73 -3.47 -12.87
C SER A 295 88.98 -3.52 -14.20
N ASN A 296 87.65 -3.45 -14.14
CA ASN A 296 86.77 -3.59 -15.30
C ASN A 296 87.24 -2.71 -16.48
N ASN A 297 87.57 -3.33 -17.62
CA ASN A 297 88.07 -2.63 -18.79
C ASN A 297 86.90 -2.03 -19.58
N ASN A 298 86.69 -0.73 -19.42
CA ASN A 298 85.62 0.02 -20.09
C ASN A 298 85.68 -0.06 -21.62
N ILE A 299 86.88 -0.18 -22.20
CA ILE A 299 87.06 -0.27 -23.67
C ILE A 299 86.57 -1.64 -24.14
N LEU A 300 87.00 -2.72 -23.48
CA LEU A 300 86.56 -4.07 -23.79
C LEU A 300 85.04 -4.20 -23.58
N GLY A 301 84.52 -3.65 -22.48
CA GLY A 301 83.08 -3.60 -22.21
C GLY A 301 82.31 -2.89 -23.32
N HIS A 302 82.80 -1.75 -23.82
CA HIS A 302 82.17 -1.04 -24.94
C HIS A 302 82.20 -1.84 -26.25
N VAL A 303 83.32 -2.51 -26.55
CA VAL A 303 83.44 -3.37 -27.74
C VAL A 303 82.46 -4.54 -27.67
N ILE A 304 82.37 -5.22 -26.54
CA ILE A 304 81.43 -6.33 -26.33
C ILE A 304 79.99 -5.83 -26.44
N HIS A 305 79.63 -4.71 -25.79
CA HIS A 305 78.29 -4.13 -25.89
C HIS A 305 77.89 -3.86 -27.34
N ARG A 306 78.80 -3.29 -28.13
CA ARG A 306 78.56 -2.99 -29.55
C ARG A 306 78.44 -4.24 -30.42
N LEU A 307 79.17 -5.30 -30.09
CA LEU A 307 79.05 -6.59 -30.77
C LEU A 307 77.72 -7.27 -30.44
N VAL A 308 77.30 -7.23 -29.18
CA VAL A 308 76.00 -7.73 -28.70
C VAL A 308 74.85 -6.97 -29.36
N GLU A 309 74.90 -5.64 -29.40
CA GLU A 309 73.89 -4.82 -30.09
C GLU A 309 73.77 -5.12 -31.58
N LYS A 310 74.87 -5.53 -32.23
CA LYS A 310 74.89 -5.88 -33.65
C LYS A 310 74.43 -7.31 -33.93
N SER A 311 74.70 -8.24 -33.01
CA SER A 311 74.35 -9.66 -33.17
C SER A 311 72.89 -9.96 -32.83
N HIS A 312 72.31 -9.19 -31.91
CA HIS A 312 70.88 -9.24 -31.66
C HIS A 312 70.14 -8.45 -32.74
N PRO A 313 69.03 -8.98 -33.30
CA PRO A 313 68.18 -8.17 -34.18
C PRO A 313 67.82 -6.88 -33.44
N PRO A 314 67.77 -5.72 -34.13
CA PRO A 314 67.43 -4.46 -33.48
C PRO A 314 66.15 -4.68 -32.70
N GLN A 315 66.22 -4.58 -31.37
CA GLN A 315 65.02 -4.69 -30.55
C GLN A 315 64.05 -3.67 -31.13
N VAL A 316 62.92 -4.16 -31.64
CA VAL A 316 61.81 -3.29 -32.02
C VAL A 316 61.59 -2.47 -30.78
N LYS A 317 61.93 -1.18 -30.81
CA LYS A 317 61.58 -0.26 -29.74
C LYS A 317 60.11 -0.53 -29.53
N SER A 318 59.77 -1.14 -28.40
CA SER A 318 58.40 -1.44 -28.07
C SER A 318 57.72 -0.08 -28.13
N THR A 319 56.99 0.15 -29.22
CA THR A 319 56.00 1.20 -29.29
C THR A 319 54.92 0.71 -28.36
N VAL A 320 55.19 0.78 -27.05
CA VAL A 320 54.12 1.03 -26.11
C VAL A 320 53.49 2.28 -26.70
N PRO A 321 52.22 2.24 -27.13
CA PRO A 321 51.56 3.47 -27.49
C PRO A 321 51.75 4.37 -26.29
N GLU A 322 52.46 5.50 -26.46
CA GLU A 322 52.41 6.57 -25.48
C GLU A 322 50.95 7.04 -25.50
N LEU A 323 50.14 6.35 -24.71
CA LEU A 323 48.76 6.74 -24.47
C LEU A 323 48.87 8.19 -23.99
N PRO A 324 48.25 9.15 -24.71
CA PRO A 324 48.26 10.53 -24.25
C PRO A 324 47.71 10.55 -22.82
N SER A 325 48.31 11.33 -21.92
CA SER A 325 47.83 11.39 -20.54
C SER A 325 46.40 11.95 -20.51
N PHE A 326 45.40 11.09 -20.40
CA PHE A 326 44.00 11.48 -20.26
C PHE A 326 43.59 11.46 -18.78
N ALA A 327 42.90 12.51 -18.33
CA ALA A 327 42.34 12.57 -17.00
C ALA A 327 41.10 11.66 -16.92
N ILE A 328 41.23 10.49 -16.29
CA ILE A 328 40.09 9.61 -16.00
C ILE A 328 39.45 10.06 -14.69
N LYS A 329 38.15 10.39 -14.73
CA LYS A 329 37.33 10.55 -13.52
C LYS A 329 36.46 9.31 -13.38
N GLY A 330 36.53 8.63 -12.24
CA GLY A 330 35.72 7.46 -11.93
C GLY A 330 35.07 7.59 -10.56
N CYS A 331 33.81 7.18 -10.45
CA CYS A 331 33.07 7.13 -9.18
C CYS A 331 32.88 5.68 -8.74
N LEU A 332 33.23 5.37 -7.48
CA LEU A 332 33.06 4.03 -6.92
C LEU A 332 31.74 3.92 -6.17
N LEU A 333 30.74 3.27 -6.77
CA LEU A 333 29.44 3.03 -6.16
C LEU A 333 29.42 1.70 -5.40
N GLY A 334 28.74 1.68 -4.25
CA GLY A 334 28.62 0.48 -3.42
C GLY A 334 27.85 0.74 -2.12
N LYS A 335 27.51 -0.32 -1.39
CA LYS A 335 26.82 -0.25 -0.11
C LYS A 335 27.72 0.33 1.00
N THR A 336 27.16 0.72 2.14
CA THR A 336 27.96 1.15 3.31
C THR A 336 28.87 -0.01 3.77
N PHE A 337 30.10 0.30 4.18
CA PHE A 337 31.12 -0.67 4.62
C PHE A 337 31.57 -1.74 3.61
N SER A 338 31.27 -1.60 2.32
CA SER A 338 31.67 -2.58 1.29
C SER A 338 33.16 -2.52 0.87
N GLY A 339 34.02 -1.91 1.69
CA GLY A 339 35.46 -1.84 1.40
C GLY A 339 35.89 -0.87 0.29
N LYS A 340 35.04 0.10 -0.09
CA LYS A 340 35.31 1.08 -1.17
C LYS A 340 36.64 1.82 -1.01
N THR A 341 36.97 2.22 0.22
CA THR A 341 38.25 2.87 0.57
C THR A 341 39.45 1.94 0.43
N THR A 342 39.29 0.65 0.74
CA THR A 342 40.35 -0.35 0.59
C THR A 342 40.65 -0.61 -0.89
N ALA A 343 39.61 -0.70 -1.71
CA ALA A 343 39.73 -0.87 -3.16
C ALA A 343 40.43 0.33 -3.83
N LEU A 344 40.10 1.56 -3.42
CA LEU A 344 40.78 2.78 -3.91
C LEU A 344 42.27 2.79 -3.57
N LYS A 345 42.65 2.41 -2.34
CA LYS A 345 44.06 2.33 -1.94
C LYS A 345 44.84 1.26 -2.72
N ALA A 346 44.19 0.16 -3.09
CA ALA A 346 44.81 -0.87 -3.93
C ALA A 346 45.03 -0.36 -5.37
N LEU A 347 44.02 0.33 -5.94
CA LEU A 347 44.12 0.93 -7.28
C LEU A 347 45.18 2.03 -7.38
N GLN A 348 45.34 2.83 -6.32
CA GLN A 348 46.36 3.90 -6.27
C GLN A 348 47.81 3.34 -6.27
N LYS A 349 48.04 2.15 -5.69
CA LYS A 349 49.35 1.49 -5.73
C LYS A 349 49.72 0.97 -7.12
N GLY A 350 48.73 0.67 -7.95
CA GLY A 350 48.90 0.25 -9.33
C GLY A 350 49.02 1.43 -10.31
N ARG A 351 50.03 2.31 -10.16
CA ARG A 351 50.42 3.33 -11.16
C ARG A 351 49.29 4.18 -11.80
N ILE A 352 48.18 4.42 -11.10
CA ILE A 352 47.17 5.41 -11.51
C ILE A 352 47.17 6.53 -10.47
N PHE A 353 47.59 7.73 -10.86
CA PHE A 353 47.53 8.92 -10.02
C PHE A 353 46.06 9.34 -9.83
N LEU A 354 45.40 8.79 -8.82
CA LEU A 354 44.08 9.20 -8.38
C LEU A 354 44.22 10.31 -7.34
N LYS A 355 43.74 11.52 -7.66
CA LYS A 355 43.55 12.59 -6.68
C LYS A 355 42.16 12.41 -6.07
N VAL A 356 42.11 12.20 -4.77
CA VAL A 356 40.86 12.06 -4.00
C VAL A 356 40.48 13.45 -3.51
N GLU A 357 39.32 13.96 -3.92
CA GLU A 357 38.66 15.14 -3.32
C GLU A 357 37.64 14.70 -2.27
#